data_AF-A0A954UHM0-F1
#
_entry.id   AF-A0A954UHM0-F1
#
_cell.length_a   1.000
_cell.length_b   1.000
_cell.length_c   1.000
_cell.angle_alpha   90.00
_cell.angle_beta   90.00
_cell.angle_gamma   90.00
#
_symmetry.space_group_name_H-M   'P 1'
#
loop_
_entity.id
_entity.type
_entity.pdbx_description
1 polymer ?
#
loop_
_entity_poly.entity_id
_entity_poly.type
_entity_poly.pdbx_seq_one_letter_code
_entity_poly.pdbx_strand_id
1 'polypeptide(L)' 'ENVKATFERTLGHLRDNNVKTDNLDIQVGLHLPLDPKTETFKGNSQADQMLTRDYRAPFVVPSAANV' A
#
# COMPACT_ATOMS: atom_id res chain seq x y z
N GLU A 1 -5.32 -7.91 -13.51
CA GLU A 1 -6.57 -7.78 -14.28
C GLU A 1 -7.64 -6.85 -13.71
N ASN A 2 -7.58 -6.35 -12.46
CA ASN A 2 -8.66 -5.48 -11.92
C ASN A 2 -8.40 -3.95 -11.99
N VAL A 3 -7.22 -3.52 -12.46
CA VAL A 3 -6.77 -2.11 -12.35
C VAL A 3 -7.67 -1.13 -13.12
N LYS A 4 -8.16 -1.51 -14.30
CA LYS A 4 -9.01 -0.66 -15.15
C LYS A 4 -10.37 -0.36 -14.49
N ALA A 5 -11.06 -1.41 -14.02
CA ALA A 5 -12.35 -1.26 -13.36
C ALA A 5 -12.26 -0.44 -12.07
N THR A 6 -11.20 -0.65 -11.28
CA THR A 6 -10.94 0.16 -10.08
C THR A 6 -10.68 1.62 -10.43
N PHE A 7 -9.90 1.90 -11.47
CA PHE A 7 -9.61 3.26 -11.91
C PHE A 7 -10.87 3.99 -12.41
N GLU A 8 -11.69 3.34 -13.22
CA GLU A 8 -12.97 3.89 -13.69
C GLU A 8 -13.92 4.22 -12.53
N ARG A 9 -14.01 3.33 -11.53
CA ARG A 9 -14.77 3.57 -10.30
C ARG A 9 -14.25 4.80 -9.54
N THR A 10 -12.94 4.93 -9.38
CA THR A 10 -12.32 6.10 -8.72
C THR A 10 -12.65 7.39 -9.47
N LEU A 11 -12.56 7.41 -10.81
CA LEU A 11 -12.92 8.59 -11.60
C LEU A 11 -14.41 8.94 -11.47
N GLY A 12 -15.30 7.94 -11.40
CA GLY A 12 -16.72 8.15 -11.12
C GLY A 12 -16.94 8.88 -9.79
N HIS A 13 -16.37 8.37 -8.70
CA HIS A 13 -16.47 8.98 -7.37
C HIS A 13 -15.97 10.43 -7.35
N LEU A 14 -14.88 10.73 -8.05
CA LEU A 14 -14.34 12.10 -8.12
C LEU A 14 -15.31 13.05 -8.83
N ARG A 15 -15.92 12.61 -9.94
CA ARG A 15 -16.91 13.42 -10.68
C ARG A 15 -18.17 13.67 -9.85
N ASP A 16 -18.65 12.65 -9.14
CA ASP A 16 -19.84 12.74 -8.28
C ASP A 16 -19.63 13.75 -7.13
N ASN A 17 -18.39 14.00 -6.73
CA ASN A 17 -17.99 14.98 -5.72
C ASN A 17 -17.52 16.32 -6.32
N ASN A 18 -17.88 16.60 -7.57
CA ASN A 18 -17.52 17.84 -8.28
C ASN A 18 -16.01 18.11 -8.40
N VAL A 19 -15.17 17.08 -8.32
CA VAL A 19 -13.72 17.21 -8.54
C VAL A 19 -13.45 17.23 -10.05
N LYS A 20 -12.84 18.32 -10.53
CA LYS A 20 -12.45 18.46 -11.94
C LYS A 20 -11.29 17.51 -12.24
N THR A 21 -11.50 16.59 -13.18
CA THR A 21 -10.51 15.56 -13.56
C THR A 21 -9.87 15.81 -14.92
N ASP A 22 -10.37 16.78 -15.69
CA ASP A 22 -9.99 16.99 -17.10
C ASP A 22 -8.52 17.38 -17.31
N ASN A 23 -7.86 17.94 -16.29
CA ASN A 23 -6.44 18.33 -16.30
C ASN A 23 -5.69 17.78 -15.07
N LEU A 24 -6.15 16.66 -14.50
CA LEU A 24 -5.55 16.10 -13.31
C LEU A 24 -4.54 15.01 -13.70
N ASP A 25 -3.26 15.24 -13.41
CA ASP A 25 -2.24 14.20 -13.51
C ASP A 25 -2.40 13.22 -12.36
N ILE A 26 -2.98 12.05 -12.65
CA ILE A 26 -3.16 10.97 -11.68
C ILE A 26 -1.95 10.04 -11.75
N GLN A 27 -1.16 10.01 -10.69
CA GLN A 27 -0.07 9.06 -10.54
C GLN A 27 -0.53 7.82 -9.77
N VAL A 28 -0.37 6.65 -10.39
CA VAL A 28 -0.55 5.36 -9.72
C VAL A 28 0.83 4.86 -9.27
N GLY A 29 0.91 4.39 -8.02
CA GLY A 29 2.14 3.86 -7.45
C GLY A 29 2.61 2.55 -8.11
N LEU A 30 3.77 2.08 -7.68
CA LEU A 30 4.34 0.81 -8.14
C LEU A 30 3.40 -0.36 -7.82
N HIS A 31 3.23 -1.27 -8.78
CA HIS A 31 2.50 -2.51 -8.54
C HIS A 31 3.36 -3.48 -7.72
N LEU A 32 2.91 -3.81 -6.52
CA LEU A 32 3.64 -4.65 -5.56
C LEU A 32 2.91 -5.99 -5.35
N PRO A 33 3.24 -7.04 -6.12
CA PRO A 33 2.65 -8.35 -5.94
C PRO A 33 3.16 -9.01 -4.65
N LEU A 34 2.26 -9.28 -3.71
CA LEU A 34 2.53 -9.97 -2.45
C LEU A 34 2.50 -11.50 -2.64
N ASP A 35 3.45 -12.21 -2.04
CA ASP A 35 3.39 -13.65 -1.81
C ASP A 35 2.73 -13.93 -0.45
N PRO A 36 1.53 -14.53 -0.41
CA PRO A 36 0.80 -14.76 0.84
C PRO A 36 1.43 -15.83 1.74
N LYS A 37 2.34 -16.67 1.24
CA LYS A 37 2.97 -17.72 2.07
C LYS A 37 4.12 -17.18 2.90
N THR A 38 4.91 -16.31 2.29
CA THR A 38 6.10 -15.71 2.91
C THR A 38 5.83 -14.31 3.45
N GLU A 39 4.67 -13.74 3.13
CA GLU A 39 4.29 -12.36 3.44
C GLU A 39 5.33 -11.34 2.94
N THR A 40 5.86 -11.57 1.73
CA THR A 40 6.86 -10.68 1.08
C THR A 40 6.40 -10.18 -0.28
N PHE A 41 6.91 -9.03 -0.70
CA PHE A 41 6.71 -8.52 -2.06
C PHE A 41 7.71 -9.13 -3.02
N LYS A 42 7.21 -9.66 -4.14
CA LYS A 42 8.08 -10.33 -5.12
C LYS A 42 9.03 -9.33 -5.76
N GLY A 43 10.33 -9.50 -5.48
CA GLY A 43 11.41 -8.71 -6.08
C GLY A 43 11.51 -7.26 -5.57
N ASN A 44 10.93 -6.94 -4.40
CA ASN A 44 11.01 -5.59 -3.85
C ASN A 44 11.34 -5.57 -2.34
N SER A 45 12.63 -5.66 -2.03
CA SER A 45 13.13 -5.64 -0.65
C SER A 45 12.91 -4.30 0.07
N GLN A 46 12.80 -3.19 -0.67
CA GLN A 46 12.52 -1.89 -0.07
C GLN A 46 11.07 -1.84 0.45
N ALA A 47 10.13 -2.39 -0.30
CA ALA A 47 8.74 -2.52 0.13
C ALA A 47 8.62 -3.48 1.33
N ASP A 48 9.41 -4.55 1.37
CA ASP A 48 9.42 -5.50 2.49
C ASP A 48 9.84 -4.82 3.80
N GLN A 49 10.80 -3.90 3.77
CA GLN A 49 11.20 -3.14 4.96
C GLN A 49 10.04 -2.33 5.55
N MET A 50 9.12 -1.85 4.70
CA MET A 50 7.95 -1.07 5.11
C MET A 50 6.82 -1.92 5.70
N LEU A 51 6.89 -3.26 5.59
CA LEU A 51 5.94 -4.17 6.26
C LEU A 51 6.12 -4.18 7.77
N THR A 52 7.30 -3.78 8.24
CA THR A 52 7.64 -3.70 9.66
C THR A 52 7.84 -2.26 10.08
N ARG A 53 7.69 -1.99 11.37
CA ARG A 53 7.95 -0.68 11.95
C ARG A 53 8.84 -0.84 13.14
N ASP A 54 9.80 0.07 13.29
CA ASP A 54 10.61 0.14 14.49
C ASP A 54 9.73 0.37 15.71
N TYR A 55 9.96 -0.42 16.76
CA TYR A 55 9.29 -0.21 18.03
C TYR A 55 9.64 1.17 18.59
N ARG A 56 8.62 1.89 19.06
CA ARG A 56 8.81 3.20 19.67
C ARG A 56 9.15 3.04 21.14
N ALA A 57 10.38 3.40 21.54
CA ALA A 57 10.77 3.38 22.95
C ALA A 57 9.89 4.31 23.81
N PRO A 58 9.52 3.91 25.06
CA PRO A 58 9.84 2.65 25.73
C PRO A 58 8.85 1.50 25.45
N PHE A 59 7.88 1.67 24.56
CA PHE A 59 6.82 0.69 24.26
C PHE A 59 7.31 -0.40 23.31
N VAL A 60 8.27 -1.19 23.77
CA VAL A 60 8.86 -2.33 23.03
C VAL A 60 8.21 -3.62 23.51
N VAL A 61 7.82 -4.50 22.59
CA VAL A 61 7.38 -5.85 22.94
C VAL A 61 8.60 -6.64 23.41
N PRO A 62 8.58 -7.25 24.61
CA PRO A 62 9.68 -8.08 25.08
C PRO A 62 9.96 -9.22 24.09
N SER A 63 11.23 -9.54 23.88
CA SER A 63 11.60 -10.75 23.13
C SER A 63 11.03 -11.99 23.81
N ALA A 64 10.78 -13.07 23.08
CA ALA A 64 10.25 -14.32 23.62
C ALA A 64 11.04 -14.92 24.82
N ALA A 65 12.34 -14.63 24.94
CA ALA A 65 13.17 -15.04 26.08
C ALA A 65 12.99 -14.19 27.35
N ASN A 66 12.29 -13.06 27.25
CA ASN A 66 12.07 -12.06 28.29
C ASN A 66 10.57 -11.87 28.60
N VAL A 67 9.76 -12.92 28.32
CA VAL A 67 8.33 -13.02 28.66
C VAL A 67 8.16 -13.93 29.86
#